data_AF-A0A2A5R0J1-F1
#
_entry.id   AF-A0A2A5R0J1-F1
#
_cell.length_a   1.000
_cell.length_b   1.000
_cell.length_c   1.000
_cell.angle_alpha   90.00
_cell.angle_beta   90.00
_cell.angle_gamma   90.00
#
_symmetry.space_group_name_H-M   'P 1'
#
loop_
_entity.id
_entity.type
_entity.pdbx_description
1 polymer ?
#
loop_
_entity_poly.entity_id
_entity_poly.type
_entity_poly.pdbx_seq_one_letter_code
_entity_poly.pdbx_strand_id
1 'polypeptide(L)'
;MGTDLCVPREKIGPEFRNEDLELVHVRVDEERNLRRLDTGAFVRNVVNEDPGDPAAFMMAMLEDVPADAAADELMVSTLLRGVPPAFVRLDDRDDETIVSKVMALDVDVAKVDLLISLGRVAREGGLTEEGLREMDRFLENLEGVEDVEGIEQRIRDRLL
;
A
#
# COMPACT_ATOMS: atom_id res chain seq x y z
N MET A 1 9.23 10.53 -2.89
CA MET A 1 8.23 9.91 -3.78
C MET A 1 7.82 8.59 -3.17
N GLY A 2 6.88 7.86 -3.77
CA GLY A 2 6.50 6.57 -3.24
C GLY A 2 5.56 5.77 -4.12
N THR A 3 5.13 4.63 -3.60
CA THR A 3 4.14 3.76 -4.20
C THR A 3 2.96 3.64 -3.26
N ASP A 4 1.77 4.03 -3.73
CA ASP A 4 0.52 3.79 -3.02
C ASP A 4 -0.15 2.53 -3.58
N LEU A 5 -0.95 1.89 -2.73
CA LEU A 5 -1.81 0.79 -3.12
C LEU A 5 -3.24 1.29 -3.04
N CYS A 6 -3.91 1.33 -4.18
CA CYS A 6 -5.16 2.05 -4.36
C CYS A 6 -6.24 1.16 -4.94
N VAL A 7 -7.50 1.53 -4.73
CA VAL A 7 -8.66 0.93 -5.38
C VAL A 7 -9.50 2.05 -5.99
N PRO A 8 -9.96 1.89 -7.25
CA PRO A 8 -10.91 2.81 -7.87
C PRO A 8 -12.17 2.93 -7.03
N ARG A 9 -12.70 4.14 -6.89
CA ARG A 9 -13.85 4.42 -6.01
C ARG A 9 -15.04 3.49 -6.25
N GLU A 10 -15.32 3.15 -7.50
CA GLU A 10 -16.41 2.29 -7.93
C GLU A 10 -16.21 0.81 -7.61
N LYS A 11 -14.97 0.39 -7.33
CA LYS A 11 -14.61 -0.99 -6.94
C LYS A 11 -14.52 -1.18 -5.42
N ILE A 12 -14.80 -0.14 -4.62
CA ILE A 12 -14.79 -0.24 -3.17
C ILE A 12 -15.92 -1.18 -2.71
N GLY A 13 -15.52 -2.29 -2.10
CA GLY A 13 -16.40 -3.29 -1.49
C GLY A 13 -16.24 -3.36 0.04
N PRO A 14 -16.90 -4.32 0.69
CA PRO A 14 -16.70 -4.59 2.13
C PRO A 14 -15.28 -5.06 2.44
N GLU A 15 -14.57 -5.63 1.45
CA GLU A 15 -13.21 -6.11 1.53
C GLU A 15 -12.45 -5.67 0.28
N PHE A 16 -11.12 -5.48 0.39
CA PHE A 16 -10.27 -5.17 -0.75
C PHE A 16 -9.77 -6.46 -1.40
N ARG A 17 -10.31 -6.80 -2.58
CA ARG A 17 -9.89 -7.97 -3.35
C ARG A 17 -8.59 -7.68 -4.08
N ASN A 18 -7.69 -8.66 -4.15
CA ASN A 18 -6.40 -8.54 -4.84
C ASN A 18 -6.53 -8.02 -6.28
N GLU A 19 -7.57 -8.47 -7.00
CA GLU A 19 -7.86 -8.10 -8.40
C GLU A 19 -8.32 -6.65 -8.61
N ASP A 20 -8.77 -5.97 -7.55
CA ASP A 20 -9.19 -4.56 -7.61
C ASP A 20 -8.07 -3.60 -7.24
N LEU A 21 -6.93 -4.12 -6.74
CA LEU A 21 -5.80 -3.33 -6.26
C LEU A 21 -4.95 -2.79 -7.42
N GLU A 22 -4.60 -1.51 -7.34
CA GLU A 22 -3.73 -0.84 -8.27
C GLU A 22 -2.50 -0.27 -7.54
N LEU A 23 -1.31 -0.66 -7.98
CA LEU A 23 -0.07 0.01 -7.61
C LEU A 23 0.03 1.34 -8.36
N VAL A 24 0.22 2.42 -7.63
CA VAL A 24 0.33 3.77 -8.21
C VAL A 24 1.59 4.44 -7.72
N HIS A 25 2.50 4.79 -8.64
CA HIS A 25 3.67 5.61 -8.31
C HIS A 25 3.23 7.06 -8.12
N VAL A 26 3.54 7.63 -6.96
CA VAL A 26 3.00 8.91 -6.50
C VAL A 26 4.06 9.85 -5.95
N ARG A 27 3.73 11.13 -5.96
CA ARG A 27 4.39 12.19 -5.20
C ARG A 27 3.35 12.98 -4.41
N VAL A 28 3.78 13.55 -3.29
CA VAL A 28 2.98 14.55 -2.55
C VAL A 28 3.26 15.91 -3.18
N ASP A 29 2.21 16.67 -3.53
CA ASP A 29 2.34 18.05 -3.99
C ASP A 29 2.31 19.08 -2.84
N GLU A 30 2.35 20.37 -3.17
CA GLU A 30 2.38 21.46 -2.19
C GLU A 30 1.08 21.58 -1.38
N GLU A 31 -0.04 21.15 -1.96
CA GLU A 31 -1.36 21.12 -1.33
C GLU A 31 -1.63 19.83 -0.57
N ARG A 32 -0.64 18.94 -0.52
CA ARG A 32 -0.68 17.64 0.16
C ARG A 32 -1.62 16.63 -0.50
N ASN A 33 -1.76 16.74 -1.81
CA ASN A 33 -2.40 15.73 -2.64
C ASN A 33 -1.37 14.70 -3.07
N LEU A 34 -1.78 13.43 -3.12
CA LEU A 34 -1.05 12.44 -3.89
C LEU A 34 -1.39 12.60 -5.36
N ARG A 35 -0.34 12.79 -6.16
CA ARG A 35 -0.42 12.87 -7.62
C ARG A 35 0.41 11.78 -8.25
N ARG A 36 -0.09 11.18 -9.35
CA ARG A 36 0.66 10.22 -10.16
C ARG A 36 1.98 10.84 -10.57
N LEU A 37 3.07 10.10 -10.40
CA LEU A 37 4.41 10.58 -10.67
C LEU A 37 4.60 10.98 -12.13
N ASP A 38 4.04 10.19 -13.05
CA ASP A 38 4.28 10.31 -14.49
C ASP A 38 3.43 11.40 -15.15
N THR A 39 2.16 11.53 -14.72
CA THR A 39 1.17 12.41 -15.37
C THR A 39 0.85 13.65 -14.54
N GLY A 40 1.15 13.65 -13.24
CA GLY A 40 0.70 14.68 -12.31
C GLY A 40 -0.81 14.66 -12.02
N ALA A 41 -1.54 13.66 -12.52
CA ALA A 41 -2.97 13.49 -12.25
C ALA A 41 -3.21 13.27 -10.74
N PHE A 42 -4.29 13.83 -10.23
CA PHE A 42 -4.71 13.65 -8.85
C PHE A 42 -5.08 12.19 -8.57
N VAL A 43 -4.73 11.68 -7.39
CA VAL A 43 -5.10 10.34 -6.93
C VAL A 43 -6.05 10.45 -5.73
N ARG A 44 -5.58 11.10 -4.66
CA ARG A 44 -6.32 11.34 -3.42
C ARG A 44 -5.60 12.34 -2.52
N ASN A 45 -6.26 12.76 -1.46
CA ASN A 45 -5.64 13.59 -0.41
C ASN A 45 -4.81 12.76 0.58
N VAL A 46 -3.76 13.38 1.14
CA VAL A 46 -2.99 12.80 2.25
C VAL A 46 -3.70 13.10 3.56
N VAL A 47 -4.33 12.08 4.15
CA VAL A 47 -4.95 12.17 5.49
C VAL A 47 -3.86 11.94 6.55
N ASN A 48 -3.61 12.96 7.35
CA ASN A 48 -2.53 12.97 8.34
C ASN A 48 -3.00 12.85 9.79
N GLU A 49 -4.26 13.22 10.04
CA GLU A 49 -4.91 13.05 11.32
C GLU A 49 -5.78 11.81 11.25
N ASP A 50 -5.61 10.95 12.25
CA ASP A 50 -6.32 9.70 12.29
C ASP A 50 -7.67 9.87 13.01
N PRO A 51 -8.83 9.86 12.33
CA PRO A 51 -10.12 10.21 12.92
C PRO A 51 -10.70 9.11 13.82
N GLY A 52 -9.90 8.09 14.19
CA GLY A 52 -10.33 6.98 15.05
C GLY A 52 -11.25 5.93 14.39
N ASP A 53 -11.79 6.20 13.20
CA ASP A 53 -12.73 5.33 12.49
C ASP A 53 -12.33 5.11 11.00
N PRO A 54 -12.34 3.86 10.48
CA PRO A 54 -12.00 3.57 9.09
C PRO A 54 -12.89 4.27 8.06
N ALA A 55 -14.21 4.35 8.31
CA ALA A 55 -15.13 5.01 7.38
C ALA A 55 -14.86 6.52 7.34
N ALA A 56 -14.64 7.15 8.49
CA ALA A 56 -14.23 8.55 8.56
C ALA A 56 -12.89 8.82 7.86
N PHE A 57 -11.90 7.93 7.99
CA PHE A 57 -10.61 8.09 7.30
C PHE A 57 -10.77 7.99 5.77
N MET A 58 -11.58 7.05 5.29
CA MET A 58 -11.92 6.97 3.85
C MET A 58 -12.65 8.21 3.36
N MET A 59 -13.60 8.74 4.14
CA MET A 59 -14.31 9.97 3.77
C MET A 59 -13.35 11.17 3.70
N ALA A 60 -12.42 11.30 4.65
CA ALA A 60 -11.40 12.34 4.64
C ALA A 60 -10.46 12.28 3.41
N MET A 61 -10.21 11.09 2.85
CA MET A 61 -9.45 10.96 1.59
C MET A 61 -10.21 11.52 0.37
N LEU A 62 -11.54 11.60 0.47
CA LEU A 62 -12.46 12.00 -0.59
C LEU A 62 -13.02 13.42 -0.39
N GLU A 63 -12.70 14.07 0.74
CA GLU A 63 -12.99 15.48 0.99
C GLU A 63 -12.03 16.36 0.19
N ASP A 64 -12.44 17.59 -0.18
CA ASP A 64 -11.59 18.60 -0.81
C ASP A 64 -10.83 18.13 -2.07
N VAL A 65 -11.52 17.43 -2.97
CA VAL A 65 -11.00 17.02 -4.28
C VAL A 65 -10.73 18.26 -5.15
N PRO A 66 -9.49 18.44 -5.67
CA PRO A 66 -9.15 19.56 -6.55
C PRO A 66 -10.02 19.65 -7.80
N ALA A 67 -10.25 20.87 -8.31
CA ALA A 67 -11.11 21.09 -9.48
C ALA A 67 -10.55 20.50 -10.79
N ASP A 68 -9.24 20.23 -10.85
CA ASP A 68 -8.57 19.56 -11.98
C ASP A 68 -8.65 18.03 -11.90
N ALA A 69 -9.21 17.47 -10.83
CA ALA A 69 -9.34 16.02 -10.68
C ALA A 69 -10.49 15.47 -11.54
N ALA A 70 -10.21 14.42 -12.29
CA ALA A 70 -11.22 13.65 -13.00
C ALA A 70 -11.97 12.74 -11.99
N ALA A 71 -13.29 12.88 -11.90
CA ALA A 71 -14.09 12.20 -10.88
C ALA A 71 -14.06 10.67 -10.99
N ASP A 72 -13.82 10.14 -12.20
CA ASP A 72 -13.66 8.73 -12.53
C ASP A 72 -12.23 8.20 -12.29
N GLU A 73 -11.27 9.07 -12.00
CA GLU A 73 -9.89 8.70 -11.67
C GLU A 73 -9.61 8.77 -10.16
N LEU A 74 -10.64 9.04 -9.34
CA LEU A 74 -10.53 9.12 -7.88
C LEU A 74 -10.32 7.73 -7.28
N MET A 75 -9.25 7.60 -6.49
CA MET A 75 -8.88 6.35 -5.86
C MET A 75 -8.90 6.47 -4.33
N VAL A 76 -9.12 5.36 -3.64
CA VAL A 76 -8.92 5.27 -2.18
C VAL A 76 -7.71 4.40 -1.91
N SER A 77 -6.83 4.82 -1.01
CA SER A 77 -5.70 3.96 -0.61
C SER A 77 -6.21 2.85 0.28
N THR A 78 -5.73 1.63 0.00
CA THR A 78 -6.01 0.43 0.79
C THR A 78 -5.04 0.27 1.95
N LEU A 79 -4.01 1.12 2.04
CA LEU A 79 -3.04 1.15 3.13
C LEU A 79 -3.62 1.85 4.39
N LEU A 80 -4.93 1.71 4.62
CA LEU A 80 -5.71 2.31 5.69
C LEU A 80 -5.22 1.81 7.05
N ARG A 81 -4.36 2.61 7.69
CA ARG A 81 -3.68 2.29 8.96
C ARG A 81 -2.83 1.01 8.87
N GLY A 82 -1.97 0.82 9.86
CA GLY A 82 -1.13 -0.39 9.97
C GLY A 82 0.14 -0.39 9.11
N VAL A 83 0.10 0.16 7.88
CA VAL A 83 1.27 0.17 6.99
C VAL A 83 2.21 1.34 7.31
N PRO A 84 3.50 1.10 7.62
CA PRO A 84 4.47 2.15 7.89
C PRO A 84 4.78 3.00 6.65
N PRO A 85 5.02 4.33 6.78
CA PRO A 85 5.47 5.15 5.66
C PRO A 85 6.75 4.64 4.99
N ALA A 86 7.60 3.91 5.70
CA ALA A 86 8.80 3.29 5.14
C ALA A 86 8.47 2.25 4.05
N PHE A 87 7.29 1.62 4.08
CA PHE A 87 6.92 0.58 3.12
C PHE A 87 6.54 1.13 1.75
N VAL A 88 6.28 2.43 1.66
CA VAL A 88 5.80 3.10 0.45
C VAL A 88 6.83 4.08 -0.11
N ARG A 89 7.95 4.31 0.57
CA ARG A 89 8.94 5.31 0.16
C ARG A 89 9.84 4.75 -0.93
N LEU A 90 10.05 5.58 -1.95
CA LEU A 90 11.01 5.37 -3.03
C LEU A 90 12.17 6.34 -2.85
N ASP A 91 13.40 5.82 -2.96
CA ASP A 91 14.62 6.64 -3.01
C ASP A 91 14.90 7.09 -4.46
N ASP A 92 14.72 6.21 -5.44
CA ASP A 92 14.70 6.49 -6.89
C ASP A 92 13.38 6.02 -7.55
N ARG A 93 13.11 6.46 -8.79
CA ARG A 93 11.90 6.12 -9.55
C ARG A 93 11.82 4.65 -9.93
N ASP A 94 12.96 4.01 -10.14
CA ASP A 94 13.05 2.61 -10.58
C ASP A 94 13.20 1.64 -9.39
N ASP A 95 13.21 2.14 -8.16
CA ASP A 95 13.30 1.30 -6.96
C ASP A 95 11.98 0.56 -6.68
N GLU A 96 12.10 -0.53 -5.94
CA GLU A 96 10.95 -1.25 -5.40
C GLU A 96 10.66 -0.83 -3.97
N THR A 97 9.39 -0.86 -3.62
CA THR A 97 8.92 -0.69 -2.25
C THR A 97 8.45 -2.02 -1.68
N ILE A 98 8.31 -2.13 -0.36
CA ILE A 98 7.70 -3.33 0.26
C ILE A 98 6.29 -3.56 -0.31
N VAL A 99 5.54 -2.49 -0.58
CA VAL A 99 4.22 -2.57 -1.21
C VAL A 99 4.28 -3.17 -2.61
N SER A 100 5.23 -2.75 -3.46
CA SER A 100 5.36 -3.31 -4.81
C SER A 100 5.81 -4.77 -4.77
N LYS A 101 6.74 -5.13 -3.88
CA LYS A 101 7.20 -6.52 -3.71
C LYS A 101 6.07 -7.45 -3.25
N VAL A 102 5.24 -7.04 -2.29
CA VAL A 102 4.09 -7.84 -1.86
C VAL A 102 3.08 -8.07 -2.99
N MET A 103 2.84 -7.03 -3.78
CA MET A 103 1.94 -7.11 -4.94
C MET A 103 2.48 -7.99 -6.07
N ALA A 104 3.80 -8.11 -6.21
CA ALA A 104 4.44 -8.99 -7.19
C ALA A 104 4.39 -10.49 -6.81
N LEU A 105 4.12 -10.83 -5.54
CA LEU A 105 4.01 -12.23 -5.13
C LEU A 105 2.85 -12.94 -5.84
N ASP A 106 3.08 -14.12 -6.38
CA ASP A 106 2.03 -14.95 -7.00
C ASP A 106 1.35 -15.84 -5.93
N VAL A 107 0.45 -15.24 -5.13
CA VAL A 107 -0.27 -15.90 -4.03
C VAL A 107 -1.70 -15.38 -3.90
N ASP A 108 -2.61 -16.22 -3.43
CA ASP A 108 -4.02 -15.87 -3.20
C ASP A 108 -4.26 -15.23 -1.83
N VAL A 109 -3.24 -15.19 -0.96
CA VAL A 109 -3.31 -14.46 0.31
C VAL A 109 -3.67 -12.99 0.06
N ALA A 110 -4.62 -12.47 0.84
CA ALA A 110 -5.06 -11.08 0.76
C ALA A 110 -3.87 -10.13 0.96
N LYS A 111 -3.54 -9.34 -0.06
CA LYS A 111 -2.33 -8.48 -0.07
C LYS A 111 -2.37 -7.40 1.00
N VAL A 112 -3.56 -6.83 1.22
CA VAL A 112 -3.76 -5.79 2.24
C VAL A 112 -3.52 -6.35 3.64
N ASP A 113 -4.06 -7.53 3.95
CA ASP A 113 -3.85 -8.18 5.25
C ASP A 113 -2.37 -8.52 5.48
N LEU A 114 -1.69 -9.02 4.45
CA LEU A 114 -0.25 -9.28 4.50
C LEU A 114 0.53 -8.00 4.82
N LEU A 115 0.22 -6.88 4.15
CA LEU A 115 0.87 -5.59 4.41
C LEU A 115 0.60 -5.06 5.83
N ILE A 116 -0.63 -5.22 6.33
CA ILE A 116 -0.99 -4.86 7.70
C ILE A 116 -0.19 -5.69 8.71
N SER A 117 -0.09 -7.00 8.48
CA SER A 117 0.67 -7.91 9.33
C SER A 117 2.16 -7.61 9.33
N LEU A 118 2.77 -7.38 8.16
CA LEU A 118 4.16 -6.92 8.06
C LEU A 118 4.35 -5.59 8.80
N GLY A 119 3.42 -4.65 8.65
CA GLY A 119 3.44 -3.38 9.35
C GLY A 119 3.36 -3.52 10.87
N ARG A 120 2.59 -4.48 11.38
CA ARG A 120 2.51 -4.82 12.79
C ARG A 120 3.83 -5.40 13.31
N VAL A 121 4.40 -6.39 12.62
CA VAL A 121 5.69 -7.00 12.98
C VAL A 121 6.79 -5.93 13.02
N ALA A 122 6.83 -5.05 12.02
CA ALA A 122 7.78 -3.96 11.94
C ALA A 122 7.67 -2.97 13.12
N ARG A 123 6.46 -2.73 13.62
CA ARG A 123 6.23 -1.87 14.80
C ARG A 123 6.64 -2.54 16.10
N GLU A 124 6.34 -3.83 16.25
CA GLU A 124 6.70 -4.62 17.44
C GLU A 124 8.23 -4.76 17.60
N GLY A 125 8.96 -4.95 16.50
CA GLY A 125 10.42 -5.02 16.49
C GLY A 125 11.14 -3.66 16.58
N GLY A 126 10.39 -2.56 16.56
CA GLY A 126 10.92 -1.22 16.31
C GLY A 126 11.28 -1.08 14.83
N LEU A 127 10.74 -0.04 14.17
CA LEU A 127 10.99 0.27 12.76
C LEU A 127 12.47 0.65 12.55
N THR A 128 13.34 -0.34 12.48
CA THR A 128 14.78 -0.22 12.25
C THR A 128 15.11 -0.53 10.79
N GLU A 129 16.20 0.02 10.30
CA GLU A 129 16.69 -0.31 8.95
C GLU A 129 17.03 -1.81 8.82
N GLU A 130 17.52 -2.44 9.88
CA GLU A 130 17.81 -3.87 9.90
C GLU A 130 16.53 -4.70 9.75
N GLY A 131 15.47 -4.38 10.51
CA GLY A 131 14.17 -5.03 10.37
C GLY A 131 13.56 -4.86 8.98
N LEU A 132 13.68 -3.67 8.38
CA LEU A 132 13.25 -3.43 7.00
C LEU A 132 14.03 -4.30 6.00
N ARG A 133 15.36 -4.40 6.13
CA ARG A 133 16.19 -5.28 5.28
C ARG A 133 15.86 -6.76 5.47
N GLU A 134 15.51 -7.19 6.68
CA GLU A 134 15.08 -8.57 6.94
C GLU A 134 13.75 -8.90 6.27
N MET A 135 12.77 -7.98 6.33
CA MET A 135 11.51 -8.11 5.61
C MET A 135 11.73 -8.13 4.10
N ASP A 136 12.59 -7.25 3.60
CA ASP A 136 12.93 -7.18 2.18
C ASP A 136 13.50 -8.52 1.68
N ARG A 137 14.49 -9.04 2.40
CA ARG A 137 15.07 -10.36 2.13
C ARG A 137 14.06 -11.48 2.26
N PHE A 138 13.12 -11.39 3.21
CA PHE A 138 12.06 -12.39 3.34
C PHE A 138 11.18 -12.43 2.08
N LEU A 139 10.76 -11.28 1.57
CA LEU A 139 9.94 -11.18 0.36
C LEU A 139 10.70 -11.65 -0.89
N GLU A 140 11.97 -11.28 -1.05
CA GLU A 140 12.83 -11.76 -2.15
C GLU A 140 12.97 -13.29 -2.16
N ASN A 141 13.04 -13.91 -0.98
CA ASN A 141 13.09 -15.37 -0.87
C ASN A 141 11.77 -16.05 -1.26
N LEU A 142 10.64 -15.32 -1.27
CA LEU A 142 9.35 -15.86 -1.71
C LEU A 142 9.19 -15.73 -3.23
N GLU A 143 9.70 -14.65 -3.83
CA GLU A 143 9.59 -14.37 -5.27
C GLU A 143 10.27 -15.42 -6.16
N GLY A 144 11.23 -16.18 -5.62
CA GLY A 144 11.96 -17.24 -6.34
C GLY A 144 11.45 -18.66 -6.15
N VAL A 145 10.34 -18.87 -5.44
CA VAL A 145 9.82 -20.22 -5.11
C VAL A 145 8.62 -20.56 -5.98
N GLU A 146 8.72 -21.64 -6.77
CA GLU A 146 7.63 -22.11 -7.63
C GLU A 146 6.49 -22.80 -6.84
N ASP A 147 6.75 -23.18 -5.59
CA ASP A 147 5.77 -23.81 -4.68
C ASP A 147 4.88 -22.76 -4.00
N VAL A 148 3.84 -22.33 -4.73
CA VAL A 148 2.85 -21.34 -4.26
C VAL A 148 2.19 -21.80 -2.96
N GLU A 149 1.76 -23.06 -2.86
CA GLU A 149 1.13 -23.59 -1.63
C GLU A 149 2.09 -23.51 -0.43
N GLY A 150 3.37 -23.84 -0.63
CA GLY A 150 4.42 -23.70 0.38
C GLY A 150 4.68 -22.25 0.79
N ILE A 151 4.66 -21.30 -0.15
CA ILE A 151 4.77 -19.85 0.13
C ILE A 151 3.58 -19.41 1.00
N GLU A 152 2.36 -19.76 0.61
CA GLU A 152 1.16 -19.34 1.32
C GLU A 152 1.13 -19.88 2.76
N GLN A 153 1.47 -21.15 2.94
CA GLN A 153 1.55 -21.73 4.28
C GLN A 153 2.59 -21.00 5.13
N ARG A 154 3.75 -20.66 4.55
CA ARG A 154 4.81 -19.93 5.25
C ARG A 154 4.41 -18.49 5.61
N ILE A 155 3.62 -17.83 4.76
CA ILE A 155 3.04 -16.52 5.04
C ILE A 155 2.07 -16.64 6.21
N ARG A 156 1.13 -17.59 6.14
CA ARG A 156 0.14 -17.83 7.20
C ARG A 156 0.82 -18.11 8.54
N ASP A 157 1.73 -19.09 8.59
CA ASP A 157 2.37 -19.50 9.85
C ASP A 157 3.21 -18.40 10.54
N ARG A 158 3.74 -17.44 9.77
CA ARG A 158 4.65 -16.41 10.29
C ARG A 158 4.02 -15.05 10.50
N LEU A 159 2.98 -14.71 9.74
CA LEU A 159 2.49 -13.33 9.64
C LEU A 159 0.98 -13.18 9.90
N LEU A 160 0.17 -14.23 9.75
CA LEU A 160 -1.29 -14.17 9.90
C LEU A 160 -1.76 -15.00 11.09
#